data_AF-A0A846CS02-F1
#
_entry.id   AF-A0A846CS02-F1
#
_cell.length_a   1.000
_cell.length_b   1.000
_cell.length_c   1.000
_cell.angle_alpha   90.00
_cell.angle_beta   90.00
_cell.angle_gamma   90.00
#
_symmetry.space_group_name_H-M   'P 1'
#
loop_
_entity.id
_entity.type
_entity.pdbx_description
1 polymer ?
#
loop_
_entity_poly.entity_id
_entity_poly.type
_entity_poly.pdbx_seq_one_letter_code
_entity_poly.pdbx_strand_id
1 'polypeptide(L)' 'MKQITLAELPESFQHLINQAQKTGEPLTIIQDGIPFAIISPVKKKSLLQTLSTLEPLDEDFPDVDEGLLPLDDIDLSK' A
#
# COMPACT_ATOMS: atom_id res chain seq x y z
N MET A 1 -8.77 -10.37 16.65
CA MET A 1 -7.41 -9.82 16.86
C MET A 1 -7.54 -8.57 17.73
N LYS A 2 -6.68 -8.40 18.74
CA LYS A 2 -6.68 -7.20 19.58
C LYS A 2 -5.95 -6.08 18.83
N GLN A 3 -6.59 -4.94 18.66
CA GLN A 3 -5.97 -3.73 18.12
C GLN A 3 -5.69 -2.77 19.29
N ILE A 4 -4.58 -2.05 19.21
CA ILE A 4 -4.19 -1.00 20.16
C ILE A 4 -3.75 0.22 19.35
N THR A 5 -3.98 1.42 19.88
CA THR A 5 -3.55 2.65 19.21
C THR A 5 -2.11 3.01 19.60
N LEU A 6 -1.40 3.76 18.75
CA LEU A 6 -0.03 4.20 19.06
C LEU A 6 0.03 5.05 20.34
N ALA A 7 -1.03 5.83 20.61
CA ALA A 7 -1.14 6.68 21.80
C ALA A 7 -1.31 5.89 23.11
N GLU A 8 -1.72 4.62 23.04
CA GLU A 8 -1.81 3.73 24.20
C GLU A 8 -0.46 3.10 24.56
N LEU A 9 0.55 3.25 23.71
CA LEU A 9 1.88 2.69 23.94
C LEU A 9 2.75 3.65 24.78
N PRO A 10 3.67 3.11 25.60
CA PRO A 10 4.69 3.93 26.26
C PRO A 10 5.50 4.76 25.26
N GLU A 11 5.89 5.98 25.64
CA GLU A 11 6.66 6.91 24.80
C GLU A 11 7.91 6.27 24.16
N SER A 12 8.62 5.42 24.92
CA SER A 12 9.78 4.69 24.41
C SER A 12 9.44 3.82 23.19
N PHE A 13 8.30 3.13 23.22
CA PHE A 13 7.83 2.32 22.09
C PHE A 13 7.35 3.20 20.94
N GLN A 14 6.69 4.33 21.22
CA GLN A 14 6.29 5.28 20.19
C GLN A 14 7.51 5.81 19.42
N HIS A 15 8.60 6.15 20.12
CA HIS A 15 9.84 6.60 19.49
C HIS A 15 10.47 5.53 18.58
N LEU A 16 10.52 4.27 19.00
CA LEU A 16 11.02 3.17 18.15
C LEU A 16 10.17 2.99 16.89
N ILE A 17 8.85 3.03 17.02
CA ILE A 17 7.92 2.92 15.89
C ILE A 17 8.12 4.09 14.91
N ASN A 18 8.24 5.32 15.44
CA ASN A 18 8.49 6.51 14.64
C ASN A 18 9.84 6.46 13.92
N GLN A 19 10.87 5.90 14.56
CA GLN A 19 12.18 5.68 13.94
C GLN A 19 12.09 4.66 12.79
N ALA A 20 11.41 3.53 13.00
CA ALA A 20 11.18 2.54 11.95
C ALA A 20 10.38 3.12 10.77
N GLN A 21 9.35 3.94 11.05
CA GLN A 21 8.61 4.64 10.00
C GLN A 21 9.47 5.63 9.22
N LYS A 22 10.30 6.43 9.91
CA LYS A 22 11.15 7.44 9.29
C LYS A 22 12.24 6.82 8.40
N THR A 23 12.82 5.71 8.85
CA THR A 23 13.88 5.01 8.11
C THR A 23 13.32 4.11 7.01
N GLY A 24 12.08 3.61 7.17
CA GLY A 24 11.49 2.63 6.25
C GLY A 24 12.08 1.22 6.39
N GLU A 25 12.92 1.01 7.40
CA GLU A 25 13.60 -0.25 7.69
C GLU A 25 13.02 -0.91 8.96
N PRO A 26 13.02 -2.26 9.02
CA PRO A 26 12.56 -2.97 10.20
C PRO A 26 13.56 -2.87 11.36
N LEU A 27 13.05 -2.70 12.57
CA LEU A 27 13.82 -2.83 13.82
C LEU A 27 13.62 -4.22 14.39
N THR A 28 14.71 -4.90 14.76
CA THR A 28 14.68 -6.19 15.46
C THR A 28 15.02 -5.97 16.94
N ILE A 29 14.12 -6.35 17.82
CA ILE A 29 14.33 -6.37 19.26
C ILE A 29 14.89 -7.74 19.62
N ILE A 30 16.08 -7.74 20.23
CA ILE A 30 16.79 -8.96 20.65
C ILE A 30 16.68 -9.08 22.17
N GLN A 31 16.33 -10.28 22.64
CA GLN A 31 16.33 -10.66 24.05
C GLN A 31 17.18 -11.91 24.21
N ASP A 32 18.16 -11.89 25.12
CA ASP A 32 19.06 -13.02 25.39
C ASP A 32 19.78 -13.56 24.14
N GLY A 33 20.12 -12.67 23.21
CA GLY A 33 20.76 -13.01 21.93
C GLY A 33 19.82 -13.58 20.87
N ILE A 34 18.52 -13.67 21.16
CA ILE A 34 17.50 -14.22 20.26
C ILE A 34 16.56 -13.11 19.79
N PRO A 35 16.20 -13.06 18.50
CA PRO A 35 15.14 -12.16 18.02
C PRO A 35 13.83 -12.42 18.76
N PHE A 36 13.36 -11.42 19.50
CA PHE A 36 12.14 -11.51 20.30
C PHE A 36 10.95 -10.86 19.58
N ALA A 37 11.17 -9.72 18.93
CA ALA A 37 10.13 -9.01 18.19
C ALA A 37 10.71 -8.25 17.00
N ILE A 38 9.88 -8.03 15.98
CA ILE A 38 10.20 -7.20 14.82
C ILE A 38 9.14 -6.10 14.71
N ILE A 39 9.61 -4.86 14.61
CA ILE A 39 8.78 -3.69 14.32
C ILE A 39 9.08 -3.29 12.87
N SER A 40 8.12 -3.46 11.98
CA SER A 40 8.26 -3.12 10.57
C SER A 40 7.22 -2.07 10.16
N PRO A 41 7.62 -0.98 9.47
CA PRO A 41 6.66 -0.06 8.90
C PRO A 41 5.82 -0.78 7.84
N VAL A 42 4.51 -0.61 7.91
CA VAL A 42 3.60 -1.17 6.91
C VAL A 42 3.79 -0.39 5.60
N LYS A 43 4.47 -1.02 4.64
CA LYS A 43 4.61 -0.47 3.29
C LYS A 43 3.31 -0.75 2.53
N LYS A 44 2.44 0.27 2.41
CA LYS A 44 1.38 0.22 1.41
C LYS A 44 2.04 0.29 0.04
N LYS A 45 1.89 -0.76 -0.77
CA LYS A 45 2.31 -0.69 -2.18
C LYS A 45 1.53 0.44 -2.83
N SER A 46 2.23 1.34 -3.53
CA SER A 46 1.54 2.30 -4.39
C SER A 46 0.82 1.54 -5.50
N LEU A 47 -0.25 2.13 -6.05
CA LEU A 47 -0.91 1.55 -7.22
C LEU A 47 0.11 1.29 -8.33
N LEU A 48 1.04 2.23 -8.55
CA LEU A 48 2.14 2.08 -9.50
C LEU A 48 3.03 0.87 -9.20
N GLN A 49 3.46 0.66 -7.96
CA GLN A 49 4.25 -0.52 -7.59
C GLN A 49 3.48 -1.82 -7.85
N THR A 50 2.19 -1.85 -7.57
CA THR A 50 1.35 -3.03 -7.84
C THR A 50 1.20 -3.28 -9.33
N LEU A 51 0.95 -2.24 -10.14
CA LEU A 51 0.82 -2.38 -11.59
C LEU A 51 2.15 -2.74 -12.26
N SER A 52 3.28 -2.27 -11.72
CA SER A 52 4.62 -2.59 -12.25
C SER A 52 5.01 -4.06 -12.12
N THR A 53 4.29 -4.85 -11.32
CA THR A 53 4.53 -6.29 -11.17
C THR A 53 3.60 -7.14 -12.04
N LEU A 54 2.70 -6.54 -12.82
CA LEU A 54 1.82 -7.29 -13.71
C LEU A 54 2.59 -7.77 -14.93
N GLU A 55 2.43 -9.05 -15.25
CA GLU A 55 2.90 -9.61 -16.51
C GLU A 55 2.06 -9.05 -17.68
N PRO A 56 2.62 -8.98 -18.90
CA PRO A 56 1.83 -8.67 -20.09
C PRO A 56 0.64 -9.62 -20.20
N LEU A 57 -0.52 -9.06 -20.55
CA LEU A 57 -1.69 -9.87 -20.87
C LEU A 57 -1.54 -10.38 -22.30
N ASP A 58 -1.69 -11.71 -22.49
CA ASP A 58 -1.69 -12.35 -23.81
C ASP A 58 -3.05 -12.20 -24.52
N GLU A 59 -4.07 -11.69 -23.82
CA GLU A 59 -5.40 -11.43 -24.35
C GLU A 59 -5.56 -9.97 -24.79
N ASP A 60 -6.17 -9.78 -25.96
CA ASP A 60 -6.64 -8.47 -26.38
C ASP A 60 -7.80 -8.03 -25.48
N PHE A 61 -7.84 -6.74 -25.18
CA PHE A 61 -8.99 -6.17 -24.48
C PHE A 61 -10.24 -6.28 -25.39
N PRO A 62 -11.39 -6.68 -24.84
CA PRO A 62 -12.62 -6.73 -25.61
C PRO A 62 -13.00 -5.32 -26.09
N ASP A 63 -13.69 -5.25 -27.23
CA ASP A 63 -14.28 -4.00 -27.69
C ASP A 63 -15.44 -3.61 -26.77
N VAL A 64 -15.18 -2.66 -25.87
CA VAL A 64 -16.17 -2.18 -24.90
C VAL A 64 -17.28 -1.37 -25.55
N ASP A 65 -17.07 -0.92 -26.79
CA ASP A 65 -18.03 -0.16 -27.57
C ASP A 65 -18.91 -1.08 -28.43
N GLU A 66 -18.66 -2.40 -28.44
CA GLU A 66 -19.43 -3.36 -29.22
C GLU A 66 -20.91 -3.35 -28.80
N GLY A 67 -21.78 -2.94 -29.73
CA GLY A 67 -23.22 -2.88 -29.49
C GLY A 67 -23.68 -1.65 -28.71
N LEU A 68 -22.79 -0.71 -28.37
CA LEU A 68 -23.20 0.58 -27.84
C LEU A 68 -23.85 1.43 -28.93
N LEU A 69 -24.87 2.20 -28.53
CA LEU A 69 -25.43 3.23 -29.38
C LEU A 69 -24.38 4.33 -29.61
N PRO A 70 -24.40 5.00 -30.77
CA PRO A 70 -23.53 6.15 -30.99
C PRO A 70 -23.72 7.19 -29.90
N LEU A 71 -22.64 7.90 -29.56
CA LEU A 71 -22.70 9.03 -28.63
C LEU A 71 -23.70 10.07 -29.13
N ASP A 72 -24.42 10.70 -28.21
CA ASP A 72 -25.24 11.85 -28.53
C ASP A 72 -24.38 12.98 -29.10
N ASP A 73 -24.92 13.75 -30.04
CA ASP A 73 -24.25 14.94 -30.56
C ASP A 73 -23.95 15.93 -29.41
N ILE A 74 -22.67 16.26 -29.23
CA ILE A 74 -22.24 17.23 -28.22
C ILE A 74 -22.28 18.63 -28.84
N ASP A 75 -23.14 19.50 -28.31
CA ASP A 75 -23.16 20.92 -28.66
C ASP A 75 -22.02 21.67 -27.97
N LEU A 76 -21.01 22.07 -28.75
CA LEU A 76 -19.82 22.80 -28.30
C LEU A 76 -19.97 24.33 -28.37
N SER A 77 -21.17 24.87 -28.60
CA SER A 77 -21.41 26.30 -28.85
C SER A 77 -21.45 27.22 -27.61
N LYS A 78 -20.61 26.97 -26.60
CA LYS A 78 -20.46 27.89 -25.44
C LYS A 78 -19.08 28.53 -25.34
#